data_AF-A0AAV0W7K0-F1
#
_entry.id   AF-A0AAV0W7K0-F1
#
_cell.length_a   1.000
_cell.length_b   1.000
_cell.length_c   1.000
_cell.angle_alpha   90.00
_cell.angle_beta   90.00
_cell.angle_gamma   90.00
#
_symmetry.space_group_name_H-M   'P 1'
#
loop_
_entity.id
_entity.type
_entity.pdbx_description
1 polymer ?
#
loop_
_entity_poly.entity_id
_entity_poly.type
_entity_poly.pdbx_seq_one_letter_code
_entity_poly.pdbx_strand_id
1 'polypeptide(L)'
;MVEKIRSTAAFVPGIAKEYSTIFDMWNVRTTVPKGTYIQCKKNYVCHHSSHHKVDRTLNKRGQSKNTNCQASIKILVKIDTVSTRKSDSFVKNKYLGMITIANTHNHNINTAEALRYLNPDVNLRSTFEDYFYDGMTISDALRYHESILTMANKPIEYFANGRINPTYRCVQNWHDQWRLLNLGPRTCQGVIMKLEEKKETYATNGISIYFQEEPFVILILTPIMKRAHDLPLSKDIVFVDSTSSCDPENHCITFLLTPCAAGAAPLGVILSKGQSEASYSSGFNLIKQNVKNAFGGQGFPSLFLTDNSDAEINALKTVWPQSRSLL
;
A
#
# COMPACT_ATOMS: atom_id res chain seq x y z
N MET A 1 -24.71 -12.75 -32.34
CA MET A 1 -24.19 -12.61 -33.72
C MET A 1 -22.69 -12.80 -33.69
N VAL A 2 -22.10 -13.55 -34.64
CA VAL A 2 -20.64 -13.74 -34.71
C VAL A 2 -20.13 -13.07 -35.96
N GLU A 3 -19.33 -12.02 -35.79
CA GLU A 3 -18.72 -11.28 -36.88
C GLU A 3 -17.30 -11.75 -37.12
N LYS A 4 -16.89 -11.84 -38.39
CA LYS A 4 -15.53 -12.21 -38.79
C LYS A 4 -14.97 -11.12 -39.71
N ILE A 5 -13.94 -10.45 -39.23
CA ILE A 5 -13.23 -9.41 -39.97
C ILE A 5 -11.90 -10.01 -40.46
N ARG A 6 -11.58 -9.79 -41.74
CA ARG A 6 -10.33 -10.21 -42.39
C ARG A 6 -9.55 -8.98 -42.82
N SER A 7 -8.25 -8.96 -42.54
CA SER A 7 -7.39 -7.81 -42.88
C SER A 7 -5.97 -8.26 -43.23
N THR A 8 -5.21 -7.38 -43.87
CA THR A 8 -3.77 -7.61 -44.09
C THR A 8 -3.02 -7.50 -42.76
N ALA A 9 -1.86 -8.16 -42.64
CA ALA A 9 -1.13 -8.24 -41.37
C ALA A 9 -0.78 -6.87 -40.76
N ALA A 10 -0.57 -5.84 -41.59
CA ALA A 10 -0.23 -4.49 -41.15
C ALA A 10 -1.34 -3.79 -40.35
N PHE A 11 -2.61 -4.11 -40.60
CA PHE A 11 -3.75 -3.48 -39.93
C PHE A 11 -4.16 -4.21 -38.65
N VAL A 12 -3.72 -5.45 -38.43
CA VAL A 12 -4.12 -6.24 -37.27
C VAL A 12 -3.62 -5.66 -35.94
N PRO A 13 -2.38 -5.16 -35.81
CA PRO A 13 -1.93 -4.52 -34.56
C PRO A 13 -2.72 -3.26 -34.22
N GLY A 14 -3.07 -2.45 -35.22
CA GLY A 14 -3.89 -1.24 -35.06
C GLY A 14 -5.30 -1.60 -34.59
N ILE A 15 -5.96 -2.54 -35.27
CA ILE A 15 -7.31 -3.00 -34.90
C ILE A 15 -7.30 -3.73 -33.55
N ALA A 16 -6.27 -4.54 -33.26
CA ALA A 16 -6.17 -5.22 -31.97
C ALA A 16 -5.97 -4.23 -30.81
N LYS A 17 -5.19 -3.16 -31.02
CA LYS A 17 -5.02 -2.08 -30.04
C LYS A 17 -6.33 -1.32 -29.87
N GLU A 18 -6.94 -0.88 -30.96
CA GLU A 18 -8.20 -0.15 -31.01
C GLU A 18 -9.35 -0.93 -30.34
N TYR A 19 -9.54 -2.21 -30.65
CA TYR A 19 -10.53 -3.06 -29.96
C TYR A 19 -10.17 -3.39 -28.51
N SER A 20 -8.88 -3.43 -28.16
CA SER A 20 -8.47 -3.59 -26.76
C SER A 20 -8.71 -2.34 -25.91
N THR A 21 -8.62 -1.14 -26.50
CA THR A 21 -8.83 0.15 -25.83
C THR A 21 -10.28 0.66 -25.91
N ILE A 22 -11.05 0.27 -26.93
CA ILE A 22 -12.46 0.70 -27.08
C ILE A 22 -13.40 -0.17 -26.23
N PHE A 23 -13.04 -1.43 -25.96
CA PHE A 23 -13.91 -2.38 -25.26
C PHE A 23 -13.26 -2.94 -23.99
N ASP A 24 -12.70 -2.10 -23.12
CA ASP A 24 -11.92 -2.44 -21.90
C ASP A 24 -12.55 -3.43 -20.87
N MET A 25 -13.70 -4.02 -21.20
CA MET A 25 -14.41 -5.10 -20.54
C MET A 25 -13.85 -6.51 -20.84
N TRP A 26 -12.70 -6.66 -21.49
CA TRP A 26 -12.18 -7.94 -21.95
C TRP A 26 -10.95 -8.42 -21.15
N ASN A 27 -11.02 -9.64 -20.61
CA ASN A 27 -9.89 -10.35 -20.02
C ASN A 27 -9.15 -11.18 -21.07
N VAL A 28 -7.83 -11.19 -21.04
CA VAL A 28 -7.01 -12.11 -21.86
C VAL A 28 -7.19 -13.54 -21.33
N ARG A 29 -7.72 -14.43 -22.17
CA ARG A 29 -7.88 -15.86 -21.84
C ARG A 29 -6.64 -16.67 -22.17
N THR A 30 -6.08 -16.44 -23.35
CA THR A 30 -4.92 -17.18 -23.86
C THR A 30 -4.15 -16.31 -24.84
N THR A 31 -2.83 -16.39 -24.77
CA THR A 31 -1.91 -15.78 -25.73
C THR A 31 -0.98 -16.86 -26.26
N VAL A 32 -0.89 -17.01 -27.58
CA VAL A 32 0.05 -17.90 -28.25
C VAL A 32 0.96 -17.04 -29.13
N PRO A 33 2.18 -16.74 -28.68
CA PRO A 33 3.16 -16.07 -29.51
C PRO A 33 3.86 -17.08 -30.45
N LYS A 34 4.19 -16.65 -31.67
CA LYS A 34 5.16 -17.29 -32.58
C LYS A 34 4.99 -18.81 -32.78
N GLY A 35 3.91 -19.21 -33.45
CA GLY A 35 3.72 -20.58 -33.92
C GLY A 35 4.21 -20.81 -35.35
N THR A 36 4.36 -22.07 -35.76
CA THR A 36 4.84 -22.48 -37.10
C THR A 36 3.98 -21.96 -38.25
N TYR A 37 2.66 -21.83 -38.03
CA TYR A 37 1.69 -21.38 -39.04
C TYR A 37 0.92 -20.11 -38.61
N ILE A 38 1.11 -19.68 -37.36
CA ILE A 38 0.37 -18.60 -36.71
C ILE A 38 1.40 -17.67 -36.07
N GLN A 39 1.50 -16.46 -36.56
CA GLN A 39 2.44 -15.46 -36.04
C GLN A 39 2.06 -15.08 -34.60
N CYS A 40 0.77 -14.87 -34.35
CA CYS A 40 0.24 -14.67 -33.01
C CYS A 40 -1.25 -15.01 -32.94
N LYS A 41 -1.69 -15.45 -31.76
CA LYS A 41 -3.10 -15.62 -31.42
C LYS A 41 -3.35 -15.05 -30.04
N LYS A 42 -4.38 -14.21 -29.91
CA LYS A 42 -4.88 -13.75 -28.61
C LYS A 42 -6.38 -13.98 -28.55
N ASN A 43 -6.82 -14.63 -27.48
CA ASN A 43 -8.24 -14.78 -27.19
C ASN A 43 -8.59 -13.96 -25.96
N TYR A 44 -9.66 -13.21 -26.08
CA TYR A 44 -10.24 -12.36 -25.06
C TYR A 44 -11.64 -12.87 -24.71
N VAL A 45 -12.02 -12.76 -23.45
CA VAL A 45 -13.35 -13.12 -22.93
C VAL A 45 -13.87 -12.02 -22.04
N CYS A 46 -15.18 -11.87 -21.93
CA CYS A 46 -15.75 -10.82 -21.09
C CYS A 46 -15.21 -10.92 -19.66
N HIS A 47 -14.97 -9.79 -19.00
CA HIS A 47 -14.58 -9.73 -17.60
C HIS A 47 -15.64 -10.36 -16.68
N HIS A 48 -16.90 -10.53 -17.11
CA HIS A 48 -17.94 -11.31 -16.42
C HIS A 48 -18.00 -12.80 -16.80
N SER A 49 -17.09 -13.31 -17.63
CA SER A 49 -16.98 -14.74 -17.94
C SER A 49 -16.58 -15.57 -16.71
N SER A 50 -16.72 -16.89 -16.81
CA SER A 50 -16.26 -17.84 -15.78
C SER A 50 -14.74 -17.97 -15.67
N HIS A 51 -13.98 -17.35 -16.57
CA HIS A 51 -12.52 -17.44 -16.59
C HIS A 51 -11.89 -16.84 -15.33
N HIS A 52 -11.15 -17.68 -14.58
CA HIS A 52 -10.47 -17.38 -13.31
C HIS A 52 -11.42 -16.86 -12.22
N LYS A 53 -12.66 -17.35 -12.20
CA LYS A 53 -13.66 -16.96 -11.20
C LYS A 53 -14.34 -18.16 -10.60
N VAL A 54 -14.76 -17.99 -9.35
CA VAL A 54 -15.54 -18.99 -8.63
C VAL A 54 -16.92 -19.12 -9.31
N ASP A 55 -17.44 -20.34 -9.34
CA ASP A 55 -18.79 -20.59 -9.78
C ASP A 55 -19.79 -19.83 -8.91
N ARG A 56 -20.88 -19.33 -9.52
CA ARG A 56 -21.89 -18.55 -8.80
C ARG A 56 -22.56 -19.37 -7.70
N THR A 57 -22.76 -20.67 -7.92
CA THR A 57 -23.38 -21.59 -6.94
C THR A 57 -22.50 -21.82 -5.72
N LEU A 58 -21.18 -21.72 -5.88
CA LEU A 58 -20.19 -21.89 -4.82
C LEU A 58 -19.83 -20.57 -4.12
N ASN A 59 -20.35 -19.44 -4.60
CA ASN A 59 -20.03 -18.13 -4.04
C ASN A 59 -20.80 -17.87 -2.74
N LYS A 60 -20.13 -18.13 -1.62
CA LYS A 60 -20.65 -17.90 -0.26
C LYS A 60 -20.89 -16.41 0.10
N ARG A 61 -20.45 -15.47 -0.73
CA ARG A 61 -20.46 -14.01 -0.44
C ARG A 61 -21.54 -13.22 -1.19
N GLY A 62 -22.44 -13.88 -1.92
CA GLY A 62 -23.63 -13.30 -2.54
C GLY A 62 -23.40 -12.47 -3.81
N GLN A 63 -22.35 -11.65 -3.88
CA GLN A 63 -22.01 -10.86 -5.08
C GLN A 63 -20.95 -11.59 -5.92
N SER A 64 -21.29 -11.89 -7.18
CA SER A 64 -20.40 -12.56 -8.12
C SER A 64 -20.17 -11.72 -9.37
N LYS A 65 -18.90 -11.48 -9.71
CA LYS A 65 -18.51 -10.95 -11.03
C LYS A 65 -18.78 -11.97 -12.14
N ASN A 66 -18.97 -13.26 -11.82
CA ASN A 66 -19.17 -14.31 -12.81
C ASN A 66 -20.65 -14.44 -13.20
N THR A 67 -21.00 -14.03 -14.42
CA THR A 67 -22.31 -14.26 -15.04
C THR A 67 -22.28 -15.41 -16.04
N ASN A 68 -21.15 -16.12 -16.16
CA ASN A 68 -20.88 -17.10 -17.20
C ASN A 68 -21.05 -16.53 -18.63
N CYS A 69 -20.71 -15.25 -18.81
CA CYS A 69 -20.80 -14.57 -20.09
C CYS A 69 -19.94 -15.27 -21.15
N GLN A 70 -20.55 -15.57 -22.31
CA GLN A 70 -19.92 -16.26 -23.44
C GLN A 70 -19.35 -15.31 -24.50
N ALA A 71 -19.47 -14.00 -24.29
CA ALA A 71 -18.90 -13.02 -25.20
C ALA A 71 -17.38 -13.25 -25.30
N SER A 72 -16.83 -13.19 -26.51
CA SER A 72 -15.40 -13.40 -26.75
C SER A 72 -14.91 -12.69 -28.02
N ILE A 73 -13.63 -12.30 -28.00
CA ILE A 73 -12.92 -11.78 -29.17
C ILE A 73 -11.71 -12.67 -29.41
N LYS A 74 -11.54 -13.15 -30.64
CA LYS A 74 -10.39 -13.97 -31.03
C LYS A 74 -9.64 -13.24 -32.13
N ILE A 75 -8.38 -12.92 -31.87
CA ILE A 75 -7.47 -12.28 -32.81
C ILE A 75 -6.42 -13.30 -33.22
N LEU A 76 -6.28 -13.51 -34.53
CA LEU A 76 -5.36 -14.46 -35.13
C LEU A 76 -4.60 -13.79 -36.28
N VAL A 77 -3.28 -13.90 -36.28
CA VAL A 77 -2.43 -13.53 -37.41
C VAL A 77 -1.74 -14.78 -37.92
N LYS A 78 -1.98 -15.14 -39.17
CA LYS A 78 -1.36 -16.30 -39.84
C LYS A 78 -0.05 -15.91 -40.52
N ILE A 79 0.86 -16.87 -40.63
CA ILE A 79 2.08 -16.74 -41.44
C ILE A 79 1.75 -17.19 -42.87
N ASP A 80 2.25 -16.46 -43.86
CA ASP A 80 2.12 -16.83 -45.28
C ASP A 80 3.12 -17.93 -45.65
N THR A 81 2.68 -19.19 -45.61
CA THR A 81 3.46 -20.37 -45.98
C THR A 81 2.73 -21.15 -47.07
N VAL A 82 3.44 -22.05 -47.75
CA VAL A 82 2.82 -22.91 -48.78
C VAL A 82 1.64 -23.70 -48.21
N SER A 83 1.75 -24.17 -46.96
CA SER A 83 0.70 -24.92 -46.26
C SER A 83 -0.51 -24.04 -45.89
N THR A 84 -0.27 -22.83 -45.37
CA THR A 84 -1.38 -21.92 -45.02
C THR A 84 -2.10 -21.36 -46.25
N ARG A 85 -1.40 -21.16 -47.38
CA ARG A 85 -2.03 -20.81 -48.67
C ARG A 85 -2.89 -21.94 -49.24
N LYS A 86 -2.49 -23.20 -49.04
CA LYS A 86 -3.30 -24.36 -49.49
C LYS A 86 -4.59 -24.51 -48.68
N SER A 87 -4.54 -24.22 -47.37
CA SER A 87 -5.65 -24.43 -46.45
C SER A 87 -6.60 -23.24 -46.28
N ASP A 88 -6.17 -22.00 -46.55
CA ASP A 88 -6.99 -20.80 -46.39
C ASP A 88 -6.89 -19.89 -47.63
N SER A 89 -8.01 -19.73 -48.35
CA SER A 89 -8.10 -18.87 -49.55
C SER A 89 -7.83 -17.39 -49.26
N PHE A 90 -8.10 -16.92 -48.03
CA PHE A 90 -7.85 -15.53 -47.63
C PHE A 90 -6.35 -15.23 -47.50
N VAL A 91 -5.54 -16.23 -47.15
CA VAL A 91 -4.07 -16.10 -47.11
C VAL A 91 -3.51 -15.93 -48.52
N LYS A 92 -4.11 -16.57 -49.54
CA LYS A 92 -3.74 -16.37 -50.96
C LYS A 92 -3.92 -14.91 -51.38
N ASN A 93 -4.97 -14.27 -50.89
CA ASN A 93 -5.30 -12.86 -51.15
C ASN A 93 -4.63 -11.90 -50.16
N LYS A 94 -3.57 -12.34 -49.44
CA LYS A 94 -2.79 -11.55 -48.47
C LYS A 94 -3.56 -11.03 -47.24
N TYR A 95 -4.75 -11.56 -46.96
CA TYR A 95 -5.50 -11.31 -45.72
C TYR A 95 -5.05 -12.29 -44.62
N LEU A 96 -3.93 -11.95 -43.98
CA LEU A 96 -3.28 -12.78 -42.95
C LEU A 96 -3.93 -12.62 -41.56
N GLY A 97 -4.66 -11.53 -41.35
CA GLY A 97 -5.38 -11.22 -40.11
C GLY A 97 -6.80 -11.77 -40.10
N MET A 98 -7.21 -12.29 -38.96
CA MET A 98 -8.60 -12.67 -38.69
C MET A 98 -8.98 -12.24 -37.27
N ILE A 99 -10.09 -11.51 -37.18
CA ILE A 99 -10.72 -11.16 -35.90
C ILE A 99 -12.11 -11.78 -35.91
N THR A 100 -12.41 -12.59 -34.90
CA THR A 100 -13.74 -13.16 -34.68
C THR A 100 -14.33 -12.53 -33.42
N ILE A 101 -15.46 -11.86 -33.55
CA ILE A 101 -16.15 -11.17 -32.46
C ILE A 101 -17.46 -11.89 -32.20
N ALA A 102 -17.62 -12.43 -30.99
CA ALA A 102 -18.88 -12.92 -30.48
C ALA A 102 -19.37 -11.94 -29.43
N ASN A 103 -20.15 -10.93 -29.84
CA ASN A 103 -20.59 -9.83 -28.98
C ASN A 103 -21.92 -10.09 -28.25
N THR A 104 -22.26 -11.36 -28.01
CA THR A 104 -23.49 -11.71 -27.30
C THR A 104 -23.22 -11.72 -25.79
N HIS A 105 -23.63 -10.66 -25.09
CA HIS A 105 -23.59 -10.56 -23.63
C HIS A 105 -24.90 -11.05 -23.00
N ASN A 106 -24.81 -11.63 -21.81
CA ASN A 106 -25.97 -12.04 -21.00
C ASN A 106 -26.19 -11.10 -19.80
N HIS A 107 -25.56 -9.93 -19.83
CA HIS A 107 -25.63 -8.89 -18.82
C HIS A 107 -25.56 -7.53 -19.51
N ASN A 108 -26.07 -6.49 -18.86
CA ASN A 108 -25.87 -5.13 -19.33
C ASN A 108 -24.40 -4.71 -19.12
N ILE A 109 -23.85 -3.99 -20.08
CA ILE A 109 -22.46 -3.54 -20.10
C ILE A 109 -22.30 -2.10 -19.59
N ASN A 110 -23.38 -1.32 -19.56
CA ASN A 110 -23.38 0.10 -19.19
C ASN A 110 -23.99 0.37 -17.81
N THR A 111 -23.96 -0.62 -16.91
CA THR A 111 -24.43 -0.47 -15.53
C THR A 111 -23.26 -0.21 -14.59
N ALA A 112 -23.54 0.48 -13.48
CA ALA A 112 -22.57 0.66 -12.39
C ALA A 112 -21.96 -0.68 -11.94
N GLU A 113 -22.74 -1.76 -11.89
CA GLU A 113 -22.26 -3.09 -11.52
C GLU A 113 -21.23 -3.65 -12.53
N ALA A 114 -21.42 -3.41 -13.83
CA ALA A 114 -20.47 -3.84 -14.85
C ALA A 114 -19.18 -3.02 -14.78
N LEU A 115 -19.32 -1.69 -14.67
CA LEU A 115 -18.18 -0.75 -14.62
C LEU A 115 -17.32 -0.94 -13.36
N ARG A 116 -17.93 -1.28 -12.22
CA ARG A 116 -17.26 -1.46 -10.92
C ARG A 116 -16.13 -2.48 -10.97
N TYR A 117 -16.24 -3.48 -11.83
CA TYR A 117 -15.29 -4.57 -11.90
C TYR A 117 -14.25 -4.42 -13.02
N LEU A 118 -14.20 -3.28 -13.69
CA LEU A 118 -13.12 -2.98 -14.63
C LEU A 118 -11.77 -2.98 -13.91
N ASN A 119 -10.73 -3.39 -14.62
CA ASN A 119 -9.39 -3.37 -14.06
C ASN A 119 -8.94 -1.90 -13.92
N PRO A 120 -8.38 -1.51 -12.77
CA PRO A 120 -7.78 -0.21 -12.57
C PRO A 120 -6.79 0.16 -13.66
N ASP A 121 -6.69 1.45 -13.95
CA ASP A 121 -5.64 1.95 -14.82
C ASP A 121 -4.25 1.67 -14.23
N VAL A 122 -3.25 1.49 -15.10
CA VAL A 122 -1.90 1.08 -14.70
C VAL A 122 -1.28 2.08 -13.74
N ASN A 123 -1.55 3.38 -13.94
CA ASN A 123 -0.99 4.44 -13.11
C ASN A 123 -1.78 4.70 -11.83
N LEU A 124 -3.05 4.26 -11.77
CA LEU A 124 -3.93 4.52 -10.64
C LEU A 124 -3.41 3.88 -9.35
N ARG A 125 -2.79 2.70 -9.47
CA ARG A 125 -2.14 2.05 -8.33
C ARG A 125 -1.06 2.94 -7.73
N SER A 126 -0.19 3.54 -8.57
CA SER A 126 0.88 4.42 -8.11
C SER A 126 0.32 5.61 -7.34
N THR A 127 -0.74 6.23 -7.86
CA THR A 127 -1.43 7.34 -7.19
C THR A 127 -1.93 6.96 -5.80
N PHE A 128 -2.50 5.76 -5.64
CA PHE A 128 -2.92 5.28 -4.32
C PHE A 128 -1.74 4.92 -3.40
N GLU A 129 -0.64 4.42 -3.96
CA GLU A 129 0.60 4.18 -3.19
C GLU A 129 1.19 5.49 -2.66
N ASP A 130 1.07 6.60 -3.40
CA ASP A 130 1.43 7.95 -2.93
C ASP A 130 0.52 8.40 -1.77
N TYR A 131 -0.80 8.17 -1.86
CA TYR A 131 -1.72 8.45 -0.76
C TYR A 131 -1.35 7.67 0.51
N PHE A 132 -0.95 6.41 0.37
CA PHE A 132 -0.51 5.60 1.51
C PHE A 132 0.82 6.11 2.09
N TYR A 133 1.72 6.59 1.23
CA TYR A 133 2.97 7.21 1.64
C TYR A 133 2.73 8.46 2.50
N ASP A 134 1.72 9.25 2.15
CA ASP A 134 1.27 10.41 2.93
C ASP A 134 0.54 10.03 4.24
N GLY A 135 0.45 8.73 4.56
CA GLY A 135 -0.13 8.23 5.81
C GLY A 135 -1.66 8.07 5.77
N MET A 136 -2.29 8.16 4.60
CA MET A 136 -3.74 7.99 4.48
C MET A 136 -4.14 6.54 4.73
N THR A 137 -5.22 6.33 5.49
CA THR A 137 -5.85 5.01 5.59
C THR A 137 -6.53 4.64 4.27
N ILE A 138 -6.90 3.37 4.09
CA ILE A 138 -7.65 2.91 2.89
C ILE A 138 -8.90 3.77 2.66
N SER A 139 -9.65 4.05 3.72
CA SER A 139 -10.88 4.84 3.67
C SER A 139 -10.62 6.30 3.32
N ASP A 140 -9.55 6.88 3.89
CA ASP A 140 -9.19 8.28 3.62
C ASP A 140 -8.65 8.45 2.20
N ALA A 141 -7.82 7.52 1.73
CA ALA A 141 -7.32 7.50 0.36
C ALA A 141 -8.46 7.43 -0.68
N LEU A 142 -9.48 6.60 -0.42
CA LEU A 142 -10.68 6.52 -1.27
C LEU A 142 -11.47 7.83 -1.27
N ARG A 143 -11.76 8.37 -0.08
CA ARG A 143 -12.51 9.62 0.06
C ARG A 143 -11.75 10.79 -0.58
N TYR A 144 -10.44 10.84 -0.40
CA TYR A 144 -9.58 11.84 -1.00
C TYR A 144 -9.60 11.74 -2.53
N HIS A 145 -9.46 10.53 -3.07
CA HIS A 145 -9.56 10.30 -4.51
C HIS A 145 -10.92 10.73 -5.09
N GLU A 146 -12.02 10.38 -4.42
CA GLU A 146 -13.36 10.83 -4.81
C GLU A 146 -13.52 12.35 -4.76
N SER A 147 -12.89 13.02 -3.78
CA SER A 147 -12.88 14.48 -3.70
C SER A 147 -12.15 15.11 -4.89
N ILE A 148 -11.05 14.51 -5.36
CA ILE A 148 -10.32 14.95 -6.56
C ILE A 148 -11.20 14.80 -7.80
N LEU A 149 -11.90 13.67 -7.96
CA LEU A 149 -12.83 13.46 -9.07
C LEU A 149 -13.97 14.48 -9.06
N THR A 150 -14.48 14.81 -7.86
CA THR A 150 -15.53 15.82 -7.67
C THR A 150 -15.04 17.22 -8.07
N MET A 151 -13.86 17.62 -7.59
CA MET A 151 -13.26 18.92 -7.94
C MET A 151 -12.95 19.05 -9.43
N ALA A 152 -12.60 17.95 -10.08
CA ALA A 152 -12.38 17.89 -11.52
C ALA A 152 -13.69 17.81 -12.35
N ASN A 153 -14.86 17.96 -11.69
CA ASN A 153 -16.19 17.90 -12.28
C ASN A 153 -16.39 16.66 -13.18
N LYS A 154 -15.93 15.50 -12.71
CA LYS A 154 -16.06 14.25 -13.46
C LYS A 154 -17.51 13.75 -13.45
N PRO A 155 -17.97 13.12 -14.55
CA PRO A 155 -19.32 12.55 -14.63
C PRO A 155 -19.58 11.52 -13.52
N ILE A 156 -20.83 11.36 -13.11
CA ILE A 156 -21.23 10.45 -12.02
C ILE A 156 -20.84 8.99 -12.30
N GLU A 157 -20.78 8.58 -13.58
CA GLU A 157 -20.41 7.22 -13.97
C GLU A 157 -18.95 6.88 -13.59
N TYR A 158 -18.08 7.89 -13.45
CA TYR A 158 -16.67 7.68 -13.10
C TYR A 158 -16.52 7.17 -11.67
N PHE A 159 -17.42 7.58 -10.77
CA PHE A 159 -17.42 7.12 -9.38
C PHE A 159 -17.76 5.63 -9.27
N ALA A 160 -18.56 5.11 -10.20
CA ALA A 160 -18.90 3.68 -10.29
C ALA A 160 -17.89 2.87 -11.13
N ASN A 161 -16.96 3.53 -11.82
CA ASN A 161 -16.04 2.88 -12.75
C ASN A 161 -14.77 2.41 -12.03
N GLY A 162 -14.63 1.11 -11.85
CA GLY A 162 -13.49 0.47 -11.17
C GLY A 162 -12.13 0.77 -11.80
N ARG A 163 -12.09 1.20 -13.06
CA ARG A 163 -10.86 1.63 -13.75
C ARG A 163 -10.36 2.99 -13.26
N ILE A 164 -11.27 3.87 -12.85
CA ILE A 164 -11.01 5.28 -12.50
C ILE A 164 -11.14 5.49 -10.99
N ASN A 165 -12.19 4.93 -10.39
CA ASN A 165 -12.44 4.90 -8.96
C ASN A 165 -12.44 3.43 -8.49
N PRO A 166 -11.32 2.93 -7.95
CA PRO A 166 -11.17 1.52 -7.64
C PRO A 166 -12.01 1.14 -6.43
N THR A 167 -12.51 -0.10 -6.40
CA THR A 167 -13.28 -0.58 -5.25
C THR A 167 -12.42 -0.65 -3.98
N TYR A 168 -13.06 -0.53 -2.80
CA TYR A 168 -12.39 -0.71 -1.50
C TYR A 168 -11.52 -1.97 -1.45
N ARG A 169 -12.02 -3.11 -1.94
CA ARG A 169 -11.26 -4.37 -1.92
C ARG A 169 -10.00 -4.32 -2.78
N CYS A 170 -10.04 -3.59 -3.89
CA CYS A 170 -8.87 -3.39 -4.74
C CYS A 170 -7.82 -2.57 -4.00
N VAL A 171 -8.23 -1.44 -3.42
CA VAL A 171 -7.35 -0.55 -2.64
C VAL A 171 -6.81 -1.26 -1.40
N GLN A 172 -7.62 -2.06 -0.71
CA GLN A 172 -7.18 -2.88 0.42
C GLN A 172 -6.05 -3.84 0.01
N ASN A 173 -6.22 -4.56 -1.11
CA ASN A 173 -5.16 -5.46 -1.59
C ASN A 173 -3.88 -4.70 -1.97
N TRP A 174 -4.00 -3.53 -2.59
CA TRP A 174 -2.83 -2.68 -2.88
C TRP A 174 -2.15 -2.21 -1.60
N HIS A 175 -2.92 -1.70 -0.65
CA HIS A 175 -2.43 -1.27 0.65
C HIS A 175 -1.73 -2.42 1.38
N ASP A 176 -2.30 -3.62 1.42
CA ASP A 176 -1.68 -4.77 2.08
C ASP A 176 -0.33 -5.16 1.45
N GLN A 177 -0.25 -5.15 0.11
CA GLN A 177 1.00 -5.39 -0.62
C GLN A 177 2.03 -4.28 -0.37
N TRP A 178 1.61 -3.02 -0.53
CA TRP A 178 2.44 -1.84 -0.31
C TRP A 178 2.96 -1.80 1.12
N ARG A 179 2.11 -2.07 2.12
CA ARG A 179 2.44 -2.07 3.54
C ARG A 179 3.44 -3.18 3.85
N LEU A 180 3.24 -4.39 3.34
CA LEU A 180 4.18 -5.48 3.55
C LEU A 180 5.56 -5.14 2.95
N LEU A 181 5.58 -4.55 1.75
CA LEU A 181 6.81 -4.15 1.07
C LEU A 181 7.53 -2.99 1.79
N ASN A 182 6.79 -1.98 2.25
CA ASN A 182 7.35 -0.72 2.76
C ASN A 182 7.49 -0.65 4.29
N LEU A 183 6.62 -1.33 5.04
CA LEU A 183 6.58 -1.33 6.51
C LEU A 183 6.88 -2.70 7.12
N GLY A 184 6.86 -3.78 6.32
CA GLY A 184 7.12 -5.13 6.80
C GLY A 184 5.90 -5.83 7.45
N PRO A 185 6.08 -7.07 7.93
CA PRO A 185 5.04 -7.79 8.64
C PRO A 185 4.72 -7.13 10.00
N ARG A 186 3.49 -7.30 10.48
CA ARG A 186 3.03 -6.78 11.79
C ARG A 186 3.46 -7.73 12.90
N THR A 187 4.76 -7.88 13.06
CA THR A 187 5.38 -8.64 14.15
C THR A 187 6.55 -7.83 14.65
N CYS A 188 6.87 -7.92 15.95
CA CYS A 188 8.03 -7.20 16.51
C CYS A 188 9.31 -7.43 15.68
N GLN A 189 9.57 -8.68 15.26
CA GLN A 189 10.71 -9.02 14.39
C GLN A 189 10.65 -8.34 13.02
N GLY A 190 9.46 -8.31 12.41
CA GLY A 190 9.23 -7.67 11.12
C GLY A 190 9.53 -6.18 11.15
N VAL A 191 9.15 -5.52 12.24
CA VAL A 191 9.44 -4.10 12.47
C VAL A 191 10.94 -3.86 12.57
N ILE A 192 11.67 -4.65 13.38
CA ILE A 192 13.13 -4.53 13.51
C ILE A 192 13.85 -4.73 12.18
N MET A 193 13.49 -5.77 11.43
CA MET A 193 14.09 -6.02 10.11
C MET A 193 13.91 -4.82 9.18
N LYS A 194 12.72 -4.19 9.18
CA LYS A 194 12.45 -3.04 8.34
C LYS A 194 13.13 -1.75 8.84
N LEU A 195 13.30 -1.60 10.14
CA LEU A 195 14.05 -0.50 10.73
C LEU A 195 15.54 -0.59 10.37
N GLU A 196 16.15 -1.78 10.41
CA GLU A 196 17.53 -1.96 9.96
C GLU A 196 17.68 -1.68 8.47
N GLU A 197 16.76 -2.17 7.62
CA GLU A 197 16.75 -1.87 6.19
C GLU A 197 16.71 -0.36 5.91
N LYS A 198 15.95 0.41 6.71
CA LYS A 198 15.74 1.85 6.52
C LYS A 198 16.67 2.74 7.34
N LYS A 199 17.57 2.17 8.15
CA LYS A 199 18.40 2.90 9.12
C LYS A 199 19.24 3.99 8.48
N GLU A 200 19.87 3.69 7.35
CA GLU A 200 20.70 4.66 6.59
C GLU A 200 19.86 5.81 6.01
N THR A 201 18.65 5.50 5.52
CA THR A 201 17.70 6.50 5.01
C THR A 201 17.29 7.48 6.12
N TYR A 202 16.99 6.96 7.31
CA TYR A 202 16.66 7.81 8.46
C TYR A 202 17.86 8.64 8.92
N ALA A 203 19.05 8.04 8.95
CA ALA A 203 20.29 8.74 9.32
C ALA A 203 20.61 9.89 8.35
N THR A 204 20.37 9.71 7.05
CA THR A 204 20.53 10.76 6.03
C THR A 204 19.61 11.97 6.30
N ASN A 205 18.44 11.73 6.87
CA ASN A 205 17.50 12.78 7.31
C ASN A 205 17.81 13.31 8.74
N GLY A 206 18.94 12.91 9.34
CA GLY A 206 19.36 13.30 10.69
C GLY A 206 18.61 12.60 11.84
N ILE A 207 17.74 11.63 11.52
CA ILE A 207 16.97 10.86 12.48
C ILE A 207 17.83 9.67 12.94
N SER A 208 18.03 9.56 14.25
CA SER A 208 18.69 8.39 14.85
C SER A 208 17.64 7.44 15.41
N ILE A 209 17.76 6.17 15.07
CA ILE A 209 16.92 5.10 15.60
C ILE A 209 17.83 4.09 16.30
N TYR A 210 17.50 3.79 17.55
CA TYR A 210 18.15 2.78 18.36
C TYR A 210 17.08 1.80 18.83
N PHE A 211 17.39 0.52 18.91
CA PHE A 211 16.41 -0.45 19.38
C PHE A 211 17.08 -1.63 20.08
N GLN A 212 16.30 -2.32 20.89
CA GLN A 212 16.66 -3.51 21.64
C GLN A 212 15.50 -4.52 21.50
N GLU A 213 15.81 -5.80 21.35
CA GLU A 213 14.77 -6.83 21.11
C GLU A 213 14.16 -7.36 22.41
N GLU A 214 14.94 -7.42 23.49
CA GLU A 214 14.53 -8.02 24.76
C GLU A 214 14.85 -7.12 25.96
N PRO A 215 13.87 -6.41 26.54
CA PRO A 215 12.50 -6.24 26.02
C PRO A 215 12.48 -5.41 24.73
N PHE A 216 11.45 -5.61 23.90
CA PHE A 216 11.28 -4.86 22.66
C PHE A 216 11.09 -3.38 22.94
N VAL A 217 12.07 -2.58 22.53
CA VAL A 217 12.11 -1.14 22.72
C VAL A 217 12.78 -0.46 21.53
N ILE A 218 12.23 0.65 21.06
CA ILE A 218 12.79 1.51 20.02
C ILE A 218 12.85 2.94 20.54
N LEU A 219 14.00 3.59 20.42
CA LEU A 219 14.20 5.00 20.65
C LEU A 219 14.33 5.73 19.30
N ILE A 220 13.52 6.76 19.10
CA ILE A 220 13.55 7.64 17.94
C ILE A 220 14.02 9.03 18.39
N LEU A 221 15.06 9.54 17.74
CA LEU A 221 15.64 10.86 17.99
C LEU A 221 15.77 11.66 16.69
N THR A 222 14.89 12.64 16.53
CA THR A 222 14.95 13.62 15.43
C THR A 222 15.97 14.74 15.72
N PRO A 223 16.37 15.53 14.71
CA PRO A 223 17.24 16.69 14.93
C PRO A 223 16.67 17.72 15.94
N ILE A 224 15.35 17.91 15.95
CA ILE A 224 14.72 18.82 16.92
C ILE A 224 14.79 18.26 18.35
N MET A 225 14.63 16.95 18.52
CA MET A 225 14.75 16.28 19.81
C MET A 225 16.15 16.35 20.39
N LYS A 226 17.16 16.12 19.55
CA LYS A 226 18.57 16.26 19.95
C LYS A 226 18.89 17.68 20.42
N ARG A 227 18.42 18.71 19.71
CA ARG A 227 18.60 20.12 20.11
C ARG A 227 17.79 20.49 21.35
N ALA A 228 16.65 19.85 21.59
CA ALA A 228 15.85 20.12 22.78
C ALA A 228 16.59 19.76 24.08
N HIS A 229 17.53 18.82 24.03
CA HIS A 229 18.43 18.56 25.17
C HIS A 229 19.36 19.74 25.50
N ASP A 230 19.56 20.72 24.61
CA ASP A 230 20.38 21.91 24.92
C ASP A 230 19.55 23.04 25.57
N LEU A 231 18.22 22.85 25.71
CA LEU A 231 17.37 23.85 26.34
C LEU A 231 17.71 24.00 27.83
N PRO A 232 17.72 25.23 28.38
CA PRO A 232 18.08 25.47 29.78
C PRO A 232 17.29 24.63 30.78
N LEU A 233 15.99 24.44 30.52
CA LEU A 233 15.07 23.71 31.40
C LEU A 233 15.15 22.19 31.26
N SER A 234 15.84 21.66 30.24
CA SER A 234 15.96 20.21 30.03
C SER A 234 16.70 19.49 31.16
N LYS A 235 17.56 20.21 31.89
CA LYS A 235 18.26 19.72 33.08
C LYS A 235 17.43 19.88 34.37
N ASP A 236 16.37 20.68 34.33
CA ASP A 236 15.57 21.00 35.50
C ASP A 236 14.32 20.12 35.54
N ILE A 237 13.51 20.14 34.47
CA ILE A 237 12.19 19.51 34.43
C ILE A 237 12.00 18.75 33.12
N VAL A 238 11.58 17.49 33.24
CA VAL A 238 11.17 16.64 32.13
C VAL A 238 9.82 16.00 32.42
N PHE A 239 8.88 16.15 31.50
CA PHE A 239 7.62 15.43 31.50
C PHE A 239 7.79 14.09 30.81
N VAL A 240 7.21 13.05 31.39
CA VAL A 240 7.13 11.71 30.80
C VAL A 240 5.65 11.39 30.67
N ASP A 241 5.23 11.15 29.42
CA ASP A 241 3.84 10.84 29.09
C ASP A 241 3.81 9.57 28.24
N SER A 242 3.01 8.60 28.66
CA SER A 242 2.98 7.26 28.11
C SER A 242 1.56 6.86 27.70
N THR A 243 1.35 6.66 26.40
CA THR A 243 0.09 6.14 25.86
C THR A 243 0.25 4.67 25.45
N SER A 244 -0.56 3.78 26.01
CA SER A 244 -0.54 2.34 25.71
C SER A 244 -1.70 1.89 24.83
N SER A 245 -1.74 0.59 24.49
CA SER A 245 -2.73 -0.01 23.59
C SER A 245 -2.80 0.68 22.22
N CYS A 246 -1.66 1.16 21.71
CA CYS A 246 -1.58 1.89 20.45
C CYS A 246 -1.79 0.99 19.22
N ASP A 247 -1.70 -0.33 19.40
CA ASP A 247 -1.93 -1.32 18.33
C ASP A 247 -2.35 -2.69 18.89
N PRO A 248 -2.67 -3.67 18.02
CA PRO A 248 -3.06 -5.02 18.45
C PRO A 248 -2.00 -5.80 19.22
N GLU A 249 -0.73 -5.40 19.19
CA GLU A 249 0.36 -6.01 19.97
C GLU A 249 0.58 -5.29 21.32
N ASN A 250 -0.28 -4.31 21.64
CA ASN A 250 -0.24 -3.51 22.86
C ASN A 250 1.10 -2.76 23.03
N HIS A 251 1.60 -2.17 21.95
CA HIS A 251 2.72 -1.24 22.05
C HIS A 251 2.32 0.02 22.83
N CYS A 252 3.30 0.55 23.55
CA CYS A 252 3.24 1.80 24.31
C CYS A 252 4.18 2.82 23.64
N ILE A 253 3.71 4.06 23.56
CA ILE A 253 4.48 5.21 23.09
C ILE A 253 4.74 6.10 24.30
N THR A 254 6.01 6.34 24.61
CA THR A 254 6.43 7.20 25.70
C THR A 254 7.19 8.40 25.17
N PHE A 255 6.70 9.58 25.49
CA PHE A 255 7.32 10.86 25.17
C PHE A 255 8.10 11.37 26.38
N LEU A 256 9.33 11.81 26.15
CA LEU A 256 10.03 12.68 27.08
C LEU A 256 9.95 14.10 26.54
N LEU A 257 9.48 15.05 27.33
CA LEU A 257 9.28 16.43 26.93
C LEU A 257 9.94 17.38 27.95
N THR A 258 10.43 18.52 27.50
CA THR A 258 10.92 19.59 28.40
C THR A 258 10.18 20.90 28.11
N PRO A 259 9.88 21.71 29.13
CA PRO A 259 9.22 23.00 28.90
C PRO A 259 10.12 23.94 28.09
N CYS A 260 9.50 24.71 27.20
CA CYS A 260 10.15 25.75 26.41
C CYS A 260 9.19 26.93 26.18
N ALA A 261 9.68 28.02 25.62
CA ALA A 261 8.86 29.21 25.35
C ALA A 261 7.65 28.94 24.42
N ALA A 262 7.70 27.88 23.61
CA ALA A 262 6.63 27.46 22.71
C ALA A 262 5.72 26.35 23.28
N GLY A 263 5.84 26.01 24.58
CA GLY A 263 5.11 24.92 25.22
C GLY A 263 6.05 23.81 25.68
N ALA A 264 5.98 22.63 25.06
CA ALA A 264 6.82 21.48 25.40
C ALA A 264 7.61 21.00 24.18
N ALA A 265 8.93 20.93 24.31
CA ALA A 265 9.82 20.39 23.28
C ALA A 265 10.12 18.91 23.56
N PRO A 266 9.99 18.01 22.56
CA PRO A 266 10.29 16.61 22.77
C PRO A 266 11.80 16.37 22.88
N LEU A 267 12.22 15.55 23.83
CA LEU A 267 13.58 15.06 24.03
C LEU A 267 13.80 13.69 23.37
N GLY A 268 12.75 12.89 23.25
CA GLY A 268 12.80 11.61 22.58
C GLY A 268 11.45 10.91 22.59
N VAL A 269 11.29 9.93 21.69
CA VAL A 269 10.11 9.06 21.64
C VAL A 269 10.59 7.63 21.79
N ILE A 270 9.99 6.92 22.74
CA ILE A 270 10.25 5.51 23.00
C ILE A 270 9.01 4.73 22.58
N LEU A 271 9.19 3.68 21.80
CA LEU A 271 8.18 2.66 21.52
C LEU A 271 8.57 1.41 22.29
N SER A 272 7.69 0.89 23.13
CA SER A 272 7.94 -0.33 23.89
C SER A 272 6.79 -1.31 23.78
N LYS A 273 7.05 -2.59 24.03
CA LYS A 273 5.98 -3.57 24.20
C LYS A 273 5.45 -3.48 25.64
N GLY A 274 4.22 -2.98 25.79
CA GLY A 274 3.56 -2.76 27.08
C GLY A 274 4.21 -1.70 27.98
N GLN A 275 3.73 -1.65 29.22
CA GLN A 275 4.07 -0.64 30.25
C GLN A 275 4.79 -1.27 31.46
N SER A 276 5.67 -2.24 31.23
CA SER A 276 6.44 -2.86 32.31
C SER A 276 7.62 -1.99 32.75
N GLU A 277 8.04 -2.11 34.00
CA GLU A 277 9.24 -1.42 34.52
C GLU A 277 10.49 -1.77 33.70
N ALA A 278 10.61 -3.03 33.27
CA ALA A 278 11.72 -3.48 32.42
C ALA A 278 11.70 -2.78 31.04
N SER A 279 10.52 -2.64 30.43
CA SER A 279 10.34 -1.95 29.15
C SER A 279 10.75 -0.47 29.26
N TYR A 280 10.26 0.23 30.28
CA TYR A 280 10.62 1.63 30.53
C TYR A 280 12.11 1.79 30.83
N SER A 281 12.68 0.94 31.69
CA SER A 281 14.10 1.00 32.05
C SER A 281 14.99 0.81 30.83
N SER A 282 14.68 -0.13 29.95
CA SER A 282 15.42 -0.31 28.70
C SER A 282 15.31 0.91 27.78
N GLY A 283 14.13 1.51 27.63
CA GLY A 283 13.94 2.73 26.84
C GLY A 283 14.69 3.95 27.37
N PHE A 284 14.62 4.18 28.67
CA PHE A 284 15.37 5.27 29.32
C PHE A 284 16.88 5.04 29.24
N ASN A 285 17.35 3.79 29.36
CA ASN A 285 18.76 3.46 29.15
C ASN A 285 19.22 3.73 27.72
N LEU A 286 18.38 3.50 26.70
CA LEU A 286 18.73 3.86 25.33
C LEU A 286 19.00 5.37 25.19
N ILE A 287 18.24 6.23 25.87
CA ILE A 287 18.51 7.68 25.87
C ILE A 287 19.85 7.96 26.56
N LYS A 288 20.02 7.43 27.78
CA LYS A 288 21.22 7.64 28.60
C LYS A 288 22.50 7.23 27.88
N GLN A 289 22.46 6.17 27.09
CA GLN A 289 23.62 5.65 26.35
C GLN A 289 23.90 6.41 25.05
N ASN A 290 22.86 6.87 24.35
CA ASN A 290 23.00 7.38 22.98
C ASN A 290 22.98 8.91 22.86
N VAL A 291 22.62 9.64 23.93
CA VAL A 291 22.61 11.11 23.97
C VAL A 291 23.76 11.61 24.84
N LYS A 292 24.91 11.93 24.22
CA LYS A 292 26.17 12.29 24.92
C LYS A 292 26.05 13.49 25.87
N ASN A 293 25.30 14.52 25.49
CA ASN A 293 25.09 15.75 26.27
C ASN A 293 23.64 15.89 26.72
N ALA A 294 23.01 14.77 27.12
CA ALA A 294 21.61 14.78 27.52
C ALA A 294 21.34 15.80 28.65
N PHE A 295 20.20 16.48 28.58
CA PHE A 295 19.66 17.32 29.66
C PHE A 295 20.63 18.45 30.03
N GLY A 296 20.98 19.30 29.05
CA GLY A 296 21.90 20.41 29.20
C GLY A 296 23.33 19.99 29.56
N GLY A 297 23.73 18.77 29.19
CA GLY A 297 25.02 18.17 29.57
C GLY A 297 25.08 17.64 31.01
N GLN A 298 24.00 17.75 31.80
CA GLN A 298 23.94 17.22 33.17
C GLN A 298 23.82 15.68 33.19
N GLY A 299 23.32 15.08 32.11
CA GLY A 299 23.11 13.63 32.01
C GLY A 299 21.85 13.11 32.71
N PHE A 300 21.20 13.94 33.53
CA PHE A 300 19.93 13.67 34.20
C PHE A 300 19.19 14.98 34.49
N PRO A 301 17.85 15.03 34.46
CA PRO A 301 17.10 16.18 34.93
C PRO A 301 16.95 16.19 36.46
N SER A 302 16.76 17.34 37.09
CA SER A 302 16.49 17.42 38.54
C SER A 302 15.14 16.82 38.90
N LEU A 303 14.14 16.98 38.03
CA LEU A 303 12.77 16.57 38.24
C LEU A 303 12.18 15.88 37.00
N PHE A 304 11.57 14.72 37.22
CA PHE A 304 10.62 14.11 36.31
C PHE A 304 9.19 14.34 36.79
N LEU A 305 8.32 14.76 35.88
CA LEU A 305 6.87 14.81 36.04
C LEU A 305 6.26 13.68 35.23
N THR A 306 5.54 12.78 35.87
CA THR A 306 5.04 11.53 35.30
C THR A 306 3.64 11.26 35.82
N ASP A 307 2.88 10.43 35.12
CA ASP A 307 1.62 9.91 35.63
C ASP A 307 1.85 9.00 36.85
N ASN A 308 0.77 8.72 37.58
CA ASN A 308 0.79 7.83 38.73
C ASN A 308 0.93 6.35 38.32
N SER A 309 2.13 5.99 37.85
CA SER A 309 2.52 4.68 37.37
C SER A 309 3.77 4.19 38.11
N ASP A 310 3.60 3.18 38.97
CA ASP A 310 4.70 2.59 39.74
C ASP A 310 5.83 2.09 38.83
N ALA A 311 5.48 1.48 37.69
CA ALA A 311 6.44 0.95 36.73
C ALA A 311 7.31 2.05 36.11
N GLU A 312 6.72 3.20 35.78
CA GLU A 312 7.43 4.33 35.20
C GLU A 312 8.32 5.02 36.25
N ILE A 313 7.78 5.25 37.45
CA ILE A 313 8.49 5.85 38.58
C ILE A 313 9.70 5.00 38.98
N ASN A 314 9.53 3.67 39.10
CA ASN A 314 10.63 2.77 39.46
C ASN A 314 11.70 2.70 38.38
N ALA A 315 11.31 2.71 37.10
CA ALA A 315 12.24 2.76 35.99
C ALA A 315 13.06 4.06 35.98
N LEU A 316 12.41 5.21 36.22
CA LEU A 316 13.10 6.51 36.33
C LEU A 316 14.09 6.52 37.50
N LYS A 317 13.71 6.03 38.68
CA LYS A 317 14.59 5.92 39.84
C LYS A 317 15.79 5.00 39.58
N THR A 318 15.58 3.92 38.83
CA THR A 318 16.63 2.97 38.48
C THR A 318 17.63 3.57 37.49
N VAL A 319 17.15 4.26 36.45
CA VAL A 319 18.01 4.80 35.39
C VAL A 319 18.68 6.12 35.79
N TRP A 320 17.96 6.98 36.51
CA TRP A 320 18.43 8.30 36.97
C TRP A 320 18.13 8.48 38.47
N PRO A 321 18.89 7.83 39.36
CA PRO A 321 18.67 7.89 40.81
C PRO A 321 18.89 9.29 41.41
N GLN A 322 19.59 10.18 40.70
CA GLN A 322 19.79 11.57 41.11
C GLN A 322 18.55 12.47 40.87
N SER A 323 17.62 12.02 40.04
CA SER A 323 16.40 12.75 39.71
C SER A 323 15.31 12.47 40.74
N ARG A 324 14.50 13.48 41.05
CA ARG A 324 13.25 13.29 41.81
C ARG A 324 12.11 13.02 40.82
N SER A 325 11.18 12.14 41.17
CA SER A 325 9.92 11.97 40.42
C SER A 325 8.79 12.59 41.24
N LEU A 326 8.05 13.52 40.64
CA LEU A 326 6.82 14.07 41.20
C LEU A 326 5.62 13.64 40.36
N LEU A 327 4.52 13.43 41.07
CA LEU A 327 3.17 13.29 40.56
C LEU A 327 2.48 14.66 40.67
#